data_AF-A0A3D2U573-F1
#
_entry.id   AF-A0A3D2U573-F1
#
_cell.length_a   1.000
_cell.length_b   1.000
_cell.length_c   1.000
_cell.angle_alpha   90.00
_cell.angle_beta   90.00
_cell.angle_gamma   90.00
#
_symmetry.space_group_name_H-M   'P 1'
#
loop_
_entity.id
_entity.type
_entity.pdbx_description
1 polymer ?
#
loop_
_entity_poly.entity_id
_entity_poly.type
_entity_poly.pdbx_seq_one_letter_code
_entity_poly.pdbx_strand_id
1 'polypeptide(L)'
;MPSLQLVVVSGPDAGRSFALEDNTALLVGRGQDANAQLTDPHCSRKHFQLQVAEGKVLLKDLNSSSGTHVNGTPASDTRVGPGDTIQIGQTQMRVEGPGMSDVTVAAEANPEAAGAAGATALVGQKIHNYEITKVLSQGSTSVVLQGRDTEQNRDVAVKVLLPELATDEEEMQRFIRAMKTMHPIRHPNIIRIYNAGKTNEHVWVAMEYVDGESVAEMIERIGTVGMLDWRDAFRVCIHIARALNEAFEHKIIHRNITPENILVRAEDKVAKLGDMMLAKALEGTKVEQITQPGQLIGPIPFMPPERTLGSSDVDCRADIYSLGATVYALLTGRPPVEGGNLPELVMKIRDEEPQRPKDFQLSIDDMFEGVVLRMLAKRPEDRYQAPSDLVTELERIAKFQNLAT
;
A
#
# COMPACT_ATOMS: atom_id res chain seq x y z
N MET A 1 15.20 -15.88 -34.92
CA MET A 1 15.49 -14.53 -34.44
C MET A 1 14.64 -14.33 -33.20
N PRO A 2 15.18 -13.88 -32.09
CA PRO A 2 14.38 -13.66 -30.89
C PRO A 2 13.33 -12.57 -31.20
N SER A 3 12.05 -12.89 -30.93
CA SER A 3 10.89 -12.11 -31.39
C SER A 3 10.50 -11.04 -30.37
N LEU A 4 10.10 -9.87 -30.85
CA LEU A 4 9.47 -8.84 -30.01
C LEU A 4 8.13 -9.36 -29.47
N GLN A 5 7.75 -8.92 -28.28
CA GLN A 5 6.47 -9.25 -27.67
C GLN A 5 5.85 -8.03 -27.00
N LEU A 6 4.53 -7.96 -27.00
CA LEU A 6 3.76 -7.01 -26.21
C LEU A 6 3.26 -7.73 -24.95
N VAL A 7 3.71 -7.32 -23.78
CA VAL A 7 3.34 -7.91 -22.49
C VAL A 7 2.43 -6.98 -21.73
N VAL A 8 1.30 -7.47 -21.24
CA VAL A 8 0.41 -6.72 -20.35
C VAL A 8 1.00 -6.74 -18.96
N VAL A 9 1.48 -5.59 -18.49
CA VAL A 9 2.19 -5.44 -17.21
C VAL A 9 1.24 -5.14 -16.04
N SER A 10 0.10 -4.48 -16.30
CA SER A 10 -0.93 -4.21 -15.31
C SER A 10 -2.31 -4.04 -15.97
N GLY A 11 -3.38 -4.15 -15.18
CA GLY A 11 -4.77 -4.10 -15.64
C GLY A 11 -5.46 -5.47 -15.66
N PRO A 12 -6.71 -5.55 -16.13
CA PRO A 12 -7.52 -6.77 -16.10
C PRO A 12 -6.90 -7.98 -16.80
N ASP A 13 -6.03 -7.74 -17.77
CA ASP A 13 -5.38 -8.74 -18.61
C ASP A 13 -3.90 -8.96 -18.26
N ALA A 14 -3.46 -8.53 -17.06
CA ALA A 14 -2.06 -8.63 -16.64
C ALA A 14 -1.50 -10.06 -16.76
N GLY A 15 -0.25 -10.15 -17.22
CA GLY A 15 0.45 -11.42 -17.46
C GLY A 15 0.24 -12.01 -18.86
N ARG A 16 -0.69 -11.49 -19.66
CA ARG A 16 -0.85 -11.90 -21.06
C ARG A 16 0.26 -11.32 -21.92
N SER A 17 0.75 -12.11 -22.88
CA SER A 17 1.72 -11.65 -23.88
C SER A 17 1.22 -11.96 -25.28
N PHE A 18 1.59 -11.09 -26.22
CA PHE A 18 1.24 -11.19 -27.63
C PHE A 18 2.50 -11.08 -28.46
N ALA A 19 2.76 -12.07 -29.32
CA ALA A 19 3.90 -12.03 -30.22
C ALA A 19 3.75 -10.90 -31.24
N LEU A 20 4.84 -10.17 -31.47
CA LEU A 20 4.94 -9.16 -32.53
C LEU A 20 5.73 -9.77 -33.68
N GLU A 21 5.03 -10.36 -34.65
CA GLU A 21 5.63 -11.02 -35.81
C GLU A 21 5.94 -10.01 -36.92
N ASP A 22 7.14 -10.14 -37.53
CA ASP A 22 7.56 -9.30 -38.65
C ASP A 22 6.53 -9.35 -39.81
N ASN A 23 6.25 -8.20 -40.41
CA ASN A 23 5.29 -8.02 -41.51
C ASN A 23 3.84 -8.36 -41.16
N THR A 24 3.52 -8.55 -39.88
CA THR A 24 2.13 -8.68 -39.40
C THR A 24 1.72 -7.44 -38.62
N ALA A 25 0.42 -7.26 -38.49
CA ALA A 25 -0.13 -6.19 -37.69
C ALA A 25 -0.97 -6.78 -36.55
N LEU A 26 -0.55 -6.53 -35.32
CA LEU A 26 -1.27 -6.96 -34.12
C LEU A 26 -2.36 -5.93 -33.81
N LEU A 27 -3.62 -6.30 -34.04
CA LEU A 27 -4.76 -5.47 -33.65
C LEU A 27 -5.09 -5.70 -32.17
N VAL A 28 -4.99 -4.65 -31.37
CA VAL A 28 -5.33 -4.65 -29.94
C VAL A 28 -6.70 -4.01 -29.73
N GLY A 29 -7.58 -4.66 -28.99
CA GLY A 29 -8.94 -4.17 -28.76
C GLY A 29 -9.78 -5.13 -27.93
N ARG A 30 -10.97 -4.72 -27.50
CA ARG A 30 -11.92 -5.64 -26.81
C ARG A 30 -12.85 -6.42 -27.75
N GLY A 31 -12.86 -6.06 -29.04
CA GLY A 31 -13.73 -6.68 -30.04
C GLY A 31 -13.25 -8.08 -30.46
N GLN A 32 -14.17 -8.91 -30.96
CA GLN A 32 -13.86 -10.27 -31.44
C GLN A 32 -12.92 -10.27 -32.66
N ASP A 33 -12.85 -9.16 -33.40
CA ASP A 33 -11.95 -9.00 -34.54
C ASP A 33 -10.48 -8.73 -34.13
N ALA A 34 -10.20 -8.49 -32.84
CA ALA A 34 -8.85 -8.15 -32.36
C ALA A 34 -8.00 -9.41 -32.15
N ASN A 35 -6.76 -9.39 -32.64
CA ASN A 35 -5.79 -10.47 -32.44
C ASN A 35 -5.32 -10.52 -30.98
N ALA A 36 -5.13 -9.35 -30.37
CA ALA A 36 -4.89 -9.18 -28.95
C ALA A 36 -6.16 -8.67 -28.29
N GLN A 37 -7.06 -9.60 -27.96
CA GLN A 37 -8.32 -9.27 -27.31
C GLN A 37 -8.11 -8.96 -25.84
N LEU A 38 -8.50 -7.76 -25.39
CA LEU A 38 -8.43 -7.32 -23.99
C LEU A 38 -9.84 -7.21 -23.38
N THR A 39 -9.93 -7.39 -22.07
CA THR A 39 -11.14 -7.31 -21.25
C THR A 39 -11.35 -5.95 -20.59
N ASP A 40 -10.38 -5.03 -20.69
CA ASP A 40 -10.49 -3.68 -20.13
C ASP A 40 -11.71 -2.91 -20.67
N PRO A 41 -12.60 -2.42 -19.80
CA PRO A 41 -13.83 -1.72 -20.20
C PRO A 41 -13.55 -0.39 -20.93
N HIS A 42 -12.40 0.24 -20.70
CA HIS A 42 -11.97 1.45 -21.40
C HIS A 42 -11.33 1.13 -22.75
N CYS A 43 -11.07 -0.15 -23.05
CA CYS A 43 -10.53 -0.54 -24.33
C CYS A 43 -11.61 -0.43 -25.42
N SER A 44 -11.33 0.27 -26.52
CA SER A 44 -12.20 0.29 -27.70
C SER A 44 -12.22 -1.09 -28.39
N ARG A 45 -13.29 -1.38 -29.17
CA ARG A 45 -13.41 -2.66 -29.90
C ARG A 45 -12.21 -2.92 -30.82
N LYS A 46 -11.72 -1.86 -31.45
CA LYS A 46 -10.44 -1.77 -32.16
C LYS A 46 -9.76 -0.53 -31.59
N HIS A 47 -8.69 -0.69 -30.81
CA HIS A 47 -8.11 0.40 -30.02
C HIS A 47 -6.90 0.98 -30.71
N PHE A 48 -5.87 0.16 -30.90
CA PHE A 48 -4.68 0.51 -31.64
C PHE A 48 -4.15 -0.72 -32.36
N GLN A 49 -3.23 -0.49 -33.29
CA GLN A 49 -2.54 -1.53 -34.03
C GLN A 49 -1.04 -1.33 -33.88
N LEU A 50 -0.32 -2.44 -33.68
CA LEU A 50 1.13 -2.48 -33.77
C LEU A 50 1.54 -3.14 -35.07
N GLN A 51 2.37 -2.47 -35.86
CA GLN A 51 2.92 -3.02 -37.08
C GLN A 51 4.43 -3.13 -36.97
N VAL A 52 4.97 -4.34 -37.19
CA VAL A 52 6.42 -4.56 -37.20
C VAL A 52 6.92 -4.52 -38.64
N ALA A 53 7.85 -3.59 -38.91
CA ALA A 53 8.54 -3.50 -40.19
C ALA A 53 10.03 -3.27 -39.95
N GLU A 54 10.88 -4.13 -40.51
CA GLU A 54 12.35 -4.05 -40.39
C GLU A 54 12.84 -3.96 -38.92
N GLY A 55 12.20 -4.70 -38.01
CA GLY A 55 12.53 -4.69 -36.58
C GLY A 55 12.09 -3.43 -35.81
N LYS A 56 11.32 -2.54 -36.43
CA LYS A 56 10.72 -1.36 -35.78
C LYS A 56 9.22 -1.57 -35.60
N VAL A 57 8.70 -1.20 -34.43
CA VAL A 57 7.26 -1.28 -34.13
C VAL A 57 6.63 0.10 -34.28
N LEU A 58 5.63 0.20 -35.15
CA LEU A 58 4.80 1.40 -35.29
C LEU A 58 3.48 1.17 -34.57
N LEU A 59 3.15 2.06 -33.63
CA LEU A 59 1.86 2.13 -32.97
C LEU A 59 0.97 3.12 -33.71
N LYS A 60 -0.23 2.66 -34.06
CA LYS A 60 -1.29 3.50 -34.64
C LYS A 60 -2.58 3.36 -33.84
N ASP A 61 -3.01 4.44 -33.20
CA ASP A 61 -4.32 4.53 -32.58
C ASP A 61 -5.43 4.51 -33.64
N LEU A 62 -6.50 3.77 -33.40
CA LEU A 62 -7.61 3.56 -34.35
C LEU A 62 -8.84 4.40 -33.97
N ASN A 63 -8.61 5.66 -33.58
CA ASN A 63 -9.62 6.58 -33.05
C ASN A 63 -10.29 6.00 -31.80
N SER A 64 -9.48 5.57 -30.85
CA SER A 64 -9.96 5.01 -29.59
C SER A 64 -10.71 6.05 -28.76
N SER A 65 -11.71 5.60 -28.00
CA SER A 65 -12.53 6.48 -27.15
C SER A 65 -11.80 7.03 -25.94
N SER A 66 -10.80 6.32 -25.42
CA SER A 66 -10.03 6.69 -24.22
C SER A 66 -8.65 7.24 -24.54
N GLY A 67 -8.23 7.22 -25.81
CA GLY A 67 -6.87 7.52 -26.24
C GLY A 67 -5.87 6.42 -25.87
N THR A 68 -4.75 6.41 -26.61
CA THR A 68 -3.57 5.59 -26.32
C THR A 68 -2.45 6.49 -25.82
N HIS A 69 -1.74 6.09 -24.77
CA HIS A 69 -0.58 6.81 -24.24
C HIS A 69 0.67 5.96 -24.36
N VAL A 70 1.79 6.56 -24.76
CA VAL A 70 3.10 5.92 -24.79
C VAL A 70 4.02 6.67 -23.83
N ASN A 71 4.59 5.96 -22.84
CA ASN A 71 5.45 6.55 -21.80
C ASN A 71 4.81 7.78 -21.12
N GLY A 72 3.50 7.67 -20.80
CA GLY A 72 2.72 8.73 -20.15
C GLY A 72 2.28 9.87 -21.07
N THR A 73 2.66 9.87 -22.35
CA THR A 73 2.29 10.93 -23.32
C THR A 73 1.24 10.42 -24.31
N PRO A 74 0.17 11.19 -24.61
CA PRO A 74 -0.80 10.81 -25.64
C PRO A 74 -0.14 10.55 -26.99
N ALA A 75 -0.51 9.47 -27.66
CA ALA A 75 0.09 9.03 -28.91
C ALA A 75 -0.96 8.47 -29.88
N SER A 76 -0.84 8.83 -31.16
CA SER A 76 -1.74 8.36 -32.22
C SER A 76 -1.02 7.67 -33.38
N ASP A 77 0.20 8.10 -33.71
CA ASP A 77 1.05 7.48 -34.73
C ASP A 77 2.51 7.68 -34.28
N THR A 78 3.06 6.71 -33.58
CA THR A 78 4.40 6.81 -32.98
C THR A 78 5.16 5.50 -33.07
N ARG A 79 6.49 5.60 -33.04
CA ARG A 79 7.35 4.43 -32.92
C ARG A 79 7.44 4.01 -31.46
N VAL A 80 7.42 2.71 -31.23
CA VAL A 80 7.65 2.09 -29.92
C VAL A 80 8.75 1.04 -30.06
N GLY A 81 9.57 0.90 -29.03
CA GLY A 81 10.67 -0.04 -28.96
C GLY A 81 10.70 -0.82 -27.64
N PRO A 82 11.62 -1.78 -27.50
CA PRO A 82 11.79 -2.53 -26.26
C PRO A 82 11.96 -1.60 -25.05
N GLY A 83 11.16 -1.82 -24.00
CA GLY A 83 11.11 -1.02 -22.79
C GLY A 83 10.01 0.04 -22.77
N ASP A 84 9.49 0.45 -23.93
CA ASP A 84 8.40 1.44 -23.99
C ASP A 84 7.11 0.87 -23.41
N THR A 85 6.38 1.73 -22.70
CA THR A 85 5.09 1.41 -22.09
C THR A 85 3.95 2.02 -22.88
N ILE A 86 2.90 1.25 -23.11
CA ILE A 86 1.67 1.64 -23.80
C ILE A 86 0.53 1.52 -22.80
N GLN A 87 -0.22 2.59 -22.57
CA GLN A 87 -1.33 2.61 -21.63
C GLN A 87 -2.66 2.91 -22.33
N ILE A 88 -3.67 2.11 -21.99
CA ILE A 88 -5.08 2.30 -22.35
C ILE A 88 -5.91 2.17 -21.08
N GLY A 89 -6.67 3.20 -20.68
CA GLY A 89 -7.43 3.14 -19.43
C GLY A 89 -6.59 2.68 -18.23
N GLN A 90 -6.93 1.51 -17.66
CA GLN A 90 -6.23 0.89 -16.53
C GLN A 90 -5.22 -0.20 -16.95
N THR A 91 -5.14 -0.52 -18.24
CA THR A 91 -4.21 -1.50 -18.79
C THR A 91 -2.91 -0.83 -19.23
N GLN A 92 -1.80 -1.30 -18.67
CA GLN A 92 -0.47 -0.93 -19.12
C GLN A 92 0.18 -2.14 -19.77
N MET A 93 0.82 -1.92 -20.91
CA MET A 93 1.56 -2.92 -21.68
C MET A 93 2.99 -2.44 -21.89
N ARG A 94 3.93 -3.36 -22.07
CA ARG A 94 5.33 -3.07 -22.37
C ARG A 94 5.76 -3.86 -23.60
N VAL A 95 6.49 -3.20 -24.49
CA VAL A 95 7.15 -3.89 -25.61
C VAL A 95 8.44 -4.50 -25.07
N GLU A 96 8.65 -5.78 -25.25
CA GLU A 96 9.87 -6.48 -24.83
C GLU A 96 10.59 -7.08 -26.02
N GLY A 97 11.91 -7.19 -25.91
CA GLY A 97 12.77 -7.69 -26.96
C GLY A 97 13.85 -8.66 -26.49
N PRO A 98 14.64 -9.18 -27.45
CA PRO A 98 15.70 -10.14 -27.20
C PRO A 98 16.75 -9.64 -26.22
N GLY A 99 17.12 -10.44 -25.21
CA GLY A 99 18.19 -10.08 -24.29
C GLY A 99 17.78 -9.12 -23.16
N MET A 100 16.48 -8.82 -23.01
CA MET A 100 15.92 -8.29 -21.75
C MET A 100 15.72 -9.38 -20.67
N SER A 101 16.28 -10.57 -20.88
CA SER A 101 16.34 -11.65 -19.89
C SER A 101 17.44 -11.37 -18.84
N ASP A 102 17.23 -10.34 -18.04
CA ASP A 102 17.74 -10.21 -16.66
C ASP A 102 16.91 -9.20 -15.83
N VAL A 103 15.66 -8.97 -16.23
CA VAL A 103 14.56 -8.56 -15.35
C VAL A 103 13.33 -9.35 -15.79
N THR A 104 13.38 -10.67 -15.59
CA THR A 104 12.12 -11.41 -15.47
C THR A 104 11.46 -10.90 -14.21
N VAL A 105 10.43 -10.06 -14.37
CA VAL A 105 9.25 -10.20 -13.52
C VAL A 105 8.80 -11.63 -13.79
N ALA A 106 9.23 -12.56 -12.93
CA ALA A 106 8.55 -13.83 -12.86
C ALA A 106 7.06 -13.48 -12.75
N ALA A 107 6.26 -14.00 -13.66
CA ALA A 107 4.83 -14.07 -13.45
C ALA A 107 4.63 -14.93 -12.20
N GLU A 108 4.67 -14.31 -11.03
CA GLU A 108 3.90 -14.80 -9.91
C GLU A 108 2.45 -14.74 -10.41
N ALA A 109 1.83 -15.91 -10.53
CA ALA A 109 0.39 -16.02 -10.74
C ALA A 109 -0.28 -14.99 -9.84
N ASN A 110 -1.10 -14.10 -10.42
CA ASN A 110 -1.73 -13.00 -9.71
C ASN A 110 -2.27 -13.47 -8.33
N PRO A 111 -1.56 -13.19 -7.22
CA PRO A 111 -1.94 -13.67 -5.90
C PRO A 111 -3.19 -12.95 -5.41
N GLU A 112 -3.54 -11.81 -6.02
CA GLU A 112 -4.78 -11.10 -5.69
C GLU A 112 -6.01 -11.79 -6.29
N ALA A 113 -5.94 -12.31 -7.52
CA ALA A 113 -7.05 -13.04 -8.13
C ALA A 113 -7.25 -14.45 -7.54
N ALA A 114 -6.16 -15.17 -7.28
CA ALA A 114 -6.19 -16.47 -6.60
C ALA A 114 -6.53 -16.31 -5.10
N GLY A 115 -5.98 -15.28 -4.45
CA GLY A 115 -6.25 -14.91 -3.07
C GLY A 115 -7.67 -14.39 -2.85
N ALA A 116 -8.30 -13.73 -3.83
CA ALA A 116 -9.68 -13.25 -3.72
C ALA A 116 -10.68 -14.42 -3.77
N ALA A 117 -10.45 -15.38 -4.66
CA ALA A 117 -11.23 -16.61 -4.71
C ALA A 117 -11.04 -17.45 -3.43
N GLY A 118 -9.81 -17.57 -2.93
CA GLY A 118 -9.51 -18.26 -1.66
C GLY A 118 -10.07 -17.56 -0.42
N ALA A 119 -10.00 -16.22 -0.37
CA ALA A 119 -10.54 -15.39 0.70
C ALA A 119 -12.07 -15.49 0.79
N THR A 120 -12.75 -15.44 -0.36
CA THR A 120 -14.22 -15.58 -0.41
C THR A 120 -14.65 -16.98 0.00
N ALA A 121 -13.83 -18.01 -0.29
CA ALA A 121 -14.06 -19.38 0.15
C ALA A 121 -14.08 -19.52 1.68
N LEU A 122 -13.37 -18.66 2.43
CA LEU A 122 -13.37 -18.68 3.89
C LEU A 122 -14.66 -18.12 4.51
N VAL A 123 -15.47 -17.38 3.75
CA VAL A 123 -16.75 -16.84 4.25
C VAL A 123 -17.73 -17.99 4.54
N GLY A 124 -18.32 -17.98 5.72
CA GLY A 124 -19.17 -19.07 6.22
C GLY A 124 -18.41 -20.26 6.80
N GLN A 125 -17.07 -20.25 6.75
CA GLN A 125 -16.24 -21.24 7.44
C GLN A 125 -15.92 -20.80 8.88
N LYS A 126 -15.37 -21.75 9.65
CA LYS A 126 -14.90 -21.51 11.01
C LYS A 126 -13.38 -21.70 11.08
N ILE A 127 -12.66 -20.66 11.48
CA ILE A 127 -11.23 -20.70 11.77
C ILE A 127 -11.07 -20.69 13.28
N HIS A 128 -10.55 -21.78 13.87
CA HIS A 128 -10.54 -21.99 15.32
C HIS A 128 -11.96 -21.84 15.93
N ASN A 129 -12.22 -20.77 16.69
CA ASN A 129 -13.53 -20.44 17.29
C ASN A 129 -14.23 -19.26 16.59
N TYR A 130 -13.66 -18.76 15.49
CA TYR A 130 -14.15 -17.58 14.77
C TYR A 130 -14.96 -18.00 13.55
N GLU A 131 -16.24 -17.68 13.54
CA GLU A 131 -17.12 -17.87 12.37
C GLU A 131 -16.95 -16.67 11.44
N ILE A 132 -16.50 -16.90 10.21
CA ILE A 132 -16.18 -15.84 9.26
C ILE A 132 -17.45 -15.38 8.55
N THR A 133 -17.69 -14.07 8.53
CA THR A 133 -18.93 -13.48 8.02
C THR A 133 -18.75 -12.71 6.72
N LYS A 134 -17.63 -11.99 6.54
CA LYS A 134 -17.33 -11.26 5.31
C LYS A 134 -15.83 -10.99 5.16
N VAL A 135 -15.39 -10.73 3.94
CA VAL A 135 -14.05 -10.17 3.67
C VAL A 135 -14.08 -8.67 3.99
N LEU A 136 -13.07 -8.16 4.71
CA LEU A 136 -12.90 -6.73 5.00
C LEU A 136 -11.89 -6.10 4.05
N SER A 137 -10.73 -6.73 3.88
CA SER A 137 -9.70 -6.26 2.97
C SER A 137 -8.83 -7.42 2.51
N GLN A 138 -8.15 -7.22 1.38
CA GLN A 138 -7.18 -8.15 0.84
C GLN A 138 -5.92 -7.37 0.49
N GLY A 139 -4.78 -7.82 1.02
CA GLY A 139 -3.47 -7.32 0.67
C GLY A 139 -2.63 -8.39 -0.02
N SER A 140 -1.42 -8.00 -0.41
CA SER A 140 -0.46 -8.88 -1.10
C SER A 140 -0.04 -10.11 -0.30
N THR A 141 -0.07 -10.03 1.03
CA THR A 141 0.43 -11.09 1.92
C THR A 141 -0.65 -11.76 2.77
N SER A 142 -1.84 -11.17 2.83
CA SER A 142 -2.88 -11.60 3.75
C SER A 142 -4.26 -11.07 3.37
N VAL A 143 -5.28 -11.74 3.88
CA VAL A 143 -6.66 -11.27 3.86
C VAL A 143 -7.10 -10.92 5.27
N VAL A 144 -7.85 -9.84 5.45
CA VAL A 144 -8.52 -9.50 6.71
C VAL A 144 -10.01 -9.79 6.54
N LEU A 145 -10.54 -10.59 7.46
CA LEU A 145 -11.90 -11.10 7.46
C LEU A 145 -12.64 -10.59 8.69
N GLN A 146 -13.93 -10.25 8.57
CA GLN A 146 -14.79 -10.08 9.73
C GLN A 146 -15.28 -11.46 10.18
N GLY A 147 -15.38 -11.66 11.49
CA GLY A 147 -16.01 -12.84 12.04
C GLY A 147 -16.61 -12.62 13.42
N ARG A 148 -17.17 -13.70 13.96
CA ARG A 148 -17.76 -13.77 15.29
C ARG A 148 -16.94 -14.74 16.16
N ASP A 149 -16.41 -14.26 17.27
CA ASP A 149 -15.83 -15.11 18.31
C ASP A 149 -16.98 -15.83 19.04
N THR A 150 -17.15 -17.13 18.75
CA THR A 150 -18.26 -17.93 19.30
C THR A 150 -18.12 -18.26 20.78
N GLU A 151 -16.92 -18.13 21.35
CA GLU A 151 -16.68 -18.39 22.77
C GLU A 151 -16.90 -17.13 23.61
N GLN A 152 -16.46 -15.97 23.11
CA GLN A 152 -16.57 -14.70 23.81
C GLN A 152 -17.79 -13.88 23.39
N ASN A 153 -18.53 -14.34 22.37
CA ASN A 153 -19.70 -13.68 21.83
C ASN A 153 -19.44 -12.20 21.50
N ARG A 154 -18.41 -11.95 20.69
CA ARG A 154 -18.02 -10.60 20.20
C ARG A 154 -17.59 -10.65 18.73
N ASP A 155 -17.65 -9.50 18.06
CA ASP A 155 -17.15 -9.37 16.70
C ASP A 155 -15.63 -9.24 16.69
N VAL A 156 -15.00 -9.80 15.67
CA VAL A 156 -13.54 -9.84 15.53
C VAL A 156 -13.13 -9.59 14.08
N ALA A 157 -11.93 -9.05 13.91
CA ALA A 157 -11.22 -9.12 12.64
C ALA A 157 -10.22 -10.29 12.70
N VAL A 158 -10.15 -11.10 11.66
CA VAL A 158 -9.25 -12.24 11.53
C VAL A 158 -8.38 -12.03 10.32
N LYS A 159 -7.10 -11.73 10.53
CA LYS A 159 -6.10 -11.62 9.48
C LYS A 159 -5.53 -13.00 9.21
N VAL A 160 -5.59 -13.47 7.98
CA VAL A 160 -5.12 -14.79 7.54
C VAL A 160 -4.02 -14.59 6.49
N LEU A 161 -2.85 -15.21 6.70
CA LEU A 161 -1.77 -15.19 5.70
C LEU A 161 -2.16 -16.05 4.49
N LEU A 162 -1.77 -15.61 3.30
CA LEU A 162 -2.03 -16.38 2.08
C LEU A 162 -1.27 -17.74 2.12
N PRO A 163 -1.88 -18.85 1.66
CA PRO A 163 -1.30 -20.19 1.76
C PRO A 163 0.12 -20.33 1.16
N GLU A 164 0.40 -19.58 0.09
CA GLU A 164 1.68 -19.57 -0.62
C GLU A 164 2.83 -19.05 0.27
N LEU A 165 2.50 -18.16 1.20
CA LEU A 165 3.41 -17.56 2.18
C LEU A 165 3.49 -18.36 3.49
N ALA A 166 2.59 -19.35 3.63
CA ALA A 166 2.39 -20.17 4.82
C ALA A 166 2.99 -21.57 4.66
N THR A 167 4.13 -21.69 3.97
CA THR A 167 4.72 -22.99 3.58
C THR A 167 5.86 -23.47 4.47
N ASP A 168 6.54 -22.58 5.19
CA ASP A 168 7.62 -22.92 6.10
C ASP A 168 7.13 -22.91 7.56
N GLU A 169 7.07 -24.08 8.18
CA GLU A 169 6.55 -24.22 9.55
C GLU A 169 7.36 -23.41 10.58
N GLU A 170 8.67 -23.26 10.40
CA GLU A 170 9.50 -22.50 11.33
C GLU A 170 9.21 -21.00 11.25
N GLU A 171 9.00 -20.49 10.04
CA GLU A 171 8.56 -19.12 9.78
C GLU A 171 7.17 -18.83 10.37
N MET A 172 6.21 -19.74 10.16
CA MET A 172 4.87 -19.63 10.72
C MET A 172 4.88 -19.59 12.25
N GLN A 173 5.68 -20.46 12.89
CA GLN A 173 5.81 -20.48 14.34
C GLN A 173 6.51 -19.22 14.86
N ARG A 174 7.49 -18.66 14.14
CA ARG A 174 8.08 -17.35 14.48
C ARG A 174 7.04 -16.23 14.42
N PHE A 175 6.25 -16.17 13.35
CA PHE A 175 5.18 -15.19 13.20
C PHE A 175 4.14 -15.29 14.33
N ILE A 176 3.65 -16.50 14.63
CA ILE A 176 2.67 -16.73 15.73
C ILE A 176 3.26 -16.31 17.08
N ARG A 177 4.54 -16.64 17.35
CA ARG A 177 5.21 -16.21 18.58
C ARG A 177 5.31 -14.69 18.66
N ALA A 178 5.71 -14.01 17.59
CA ALA A 178 5.80 -12.56 17.54
C ALA A 178 4.43 -11.89 17.78
N MET A 179 3.36 -12.40 17.17
CA MET A 179 2.01 -11.88 17.41
C MET A 179 1.54 -12.11 18.85
N LYS A 180 1.92 -13.23 19.47
CA LYS A 180 1.60 -13.51 20.88
C LYS A 180 2.32 -12.59 21.86
N THR A 181 3.49 -12.02 21.52
CA THR A 181 4.15 -11.04 22.42
C THR A 181 3.35 -9.73 22.53
N MET A 182 2.46 -9.45 21.57
CA MET A 182 1.57 -8.29 21.61
C MET A 182 0.33 -8.50 22.48
N HIS A 183 0.05 -9.75 22.89
CA HIS A 183 -1.16 -10.07 23.65
C HIS A 183 -1.34 -9.27 24.95
N PRO A 184 -0.30 -8.87 25.70
CA PRO A 184 -0.48 -8.07 26.92
C PRO A 184 -0.85 -6.60 26.68
N ILE A 185 -0.56 -6.05 25.51
CA ILE A 185 -0.69 -4.60 25.25
C ILE A 185 -2.16 -4.19 25.21
N ARG A 186 -2.50 -3.16 25.99
CA ARG A 186 -3.87 -2.64 26.13
C ARG A 186 -3.82 -1.13 26.09
N HIS A 187 -4.22 -0.55 24.97
CA HIS A 187 -4.24 0.89 24.80
C HIS A 187 -5.45 1.30 23.95
N PRO A 188 -6.16 2.40 24.27
CA PRO A 188 -7.34 2.84 23.52
C PRO A 188 -7.06 3.08 22.03
N ASN A 189 -5.82 3.48 21.69
CA ASN A 189 -5.38 3.78 20.33
C ASN A 189 -4.58 2.66 19.66
N ILE A 190 -4.56 1.44 20.21
CA ILE A 190 -3.95 0.26 19.57
C ILE A 190 -5.05 -0.79 19.32
N ILE A 191 -5.07 -1.38 18.13
CA ILE A 191 -5.94 -2.51 17.82
C ILE A 191 -5.49 -3.70 18.66
N ARG A 192 -6.40 -4.19 19.51
CA ARG A 192 -6.07 -5.27 20.43
C ARG A 192 -5.93 -6.60 19.70
N ILE A 193 -4.80 -7.28 19.86
CA ILE A 193 -4.64 -8.68 19.44
C ILE A 193 -5.26 -9.59 20.50
N TYR A 194 -6.21 -10.42 20.09
CA TYR A 194 -6.86 -11.41 20.94
C TYR A 194 -6.10 -12.72 20.95
N ASN A 195 -5.73 -13.25 19.79
CA ASN A 195 -5.02 -14.51 19.69
C ASN A 195 -4.32 -14.65 18.32
N ALA A 196 -3.37 -15.56 18.21
CA ALA A 196 -2.75 -15.94 16.95
C ALA A 196 -2.45 -17.43 16.94
N GLY A 197 -2.56 -18.07 15.77
CA GLY A 197 -2.39 -19.50 15.66
C GLY A 197 -2.39 -20.01 14.22
N LYS A 198 -2.43 -21.33 14.11
CA LYS A 198 -2.58 -22.06 12.85
C LYS A 198 -3.77 -23.00 12.98
N THR A 199 -4.63 -23.04 11.97
CA THR A 199 -5.72 -24.01 11.86
C THR A 199 -5.72 -24.53 10.44
N ASN A 200 -5.49 -25.84 10.28
CA ASN A 200 -5.18 -26.48 8.99
C ASN A 200 -4.01 -25.75 8.31
N GLU A 201 -4.16 -25.34 7.05
CA GLU A 201 -3.18 -24.54 6.30
C GLU A 201 -3.15 -23.04 6.67
N HIS A 202 -4.13 -22.54 7.43
CA HIS A 202 -4.28 -21.11 7.65
C HIS A 202 -3.54 -20.63 8.90
N VAL A 203 -2.60 -19.69 8.73
CA VAL A 203 -2.03 -18.90 9.83
C VAL A 203 -2.87 -17.66 10.02
N TRP A 204 -3.29 -17.42 11.25
CA TRP A 204 -4.24 -16.36 11.54
C TRP A 204 -3.88 -15.56 12.78
N VAL A 205 -4.35 -14.31 12.79
CA VAL A 205 -4.34 -13.39 13.93
C VAL A 205 -5.75 -12.86 14.13
N ALA A 206 -6.34 -13.15 15.27
CA ALA A 206 -7.62 -12.61 15.68
C ALA A 206 -7.40 -11.33 16.50
N MET A 207 -8.09 -10.26 16.12
CA MET A 207 -7.92 -8.93 16.68
C MET A 207 -9.26 -8.20 16.81
N GLU A 208 -9.22 -7.07 17.51
CA GLU A 208 -10.34 -6.16 17.65
C GLU A 208 -10.90 -5.76 16.28
N TYR A 209 -12.20 -5.94 16.11
CA TYR A 209 -12.92 -5.36 14.98
C TYR A 209 -13.19 -3.89 15.26
N VAL A 210 -12.76 -3.01 14.36
CA VAL A 210 -13.04 -1.58 14.43
C VAL A 210 -14.08 -1.25 13.37
N ASP A 211 -15.28 -0.88 13.81
CA ASP A 211 -16.33 -0.38 12.91
C ASP A 211 -16.04 1.09 12.56
N GLY A 212 -15.66 1.35 11.32
CA GLY A 212 -15.12 2.62 10.88
C GLY A 212 -14.45 2.52 9.52
N GLU A 213 -13.55 3.46 9.28
CA GLU A 213 -12.81 3.57 8.02
C GLU A 213 -11.32 3.75 8.29
N SER A 214 -10.50 3.40 7.31
CA SER A 214 -9.07 3.65 7.31
C SER A 214 -8.73 5.11 6.99
N VAL A 215 -7.57 5.55 7.43
CA VAL A 215 -7.02 6.85 7.03
C VAL A 215 -6.76 6.89 5.52
N ALA A 216 -6.47 5.76 4.88
CA ALA A 216 -6.39 5.65 3.42
C ALA A 216 -7.70 6.04 2.75
N GLU A 217 -8.83 5.44 3.16
CA GLU A 217 -10.16 5.78 2.65
C GLU A 217 -10.53 7.25 2.94
N MET A 218 -10.12 7.78 4.10
CA MET A 218 -10.30 9.20 4.39
C MET A 218 -9.58 10.09 3.38
N ILE A 219 -8.32 9.76 3.03
CA ILE A 219 -7.50 10.51 2.06
C ILE A 219 -8.09 10.43 0.66
N GLU A 220 -8.56 9.26 0.21
CA GLU A 220 -9.14 9.10 -1.13
C GLU A 220 -10.38 9.97 -1.36
N ARG A 221 -11.15 10.26 -0.30
CA ARG A 221 -12.31 11.16 -0.40
C ARG A 221 -11.91 12.63 -0.48
N ILE A 222 -10.69 12.99 -0.08
CA ILE A 222 -10.22 14.37 -0.11
C ILE A 222 -10.26 14.89 -1.56
N GLY A 223 -10.80 16.10 -1.74
CA GLY A 223 -11.01 16.70 -3.06
C GLY A 223 -12.30 16.25 -3.75
N THR A 224 -12.83 15.07 -3.43
CA THR A 224 -14.17 14.63 -3.87
C THR A 224 -15.28 15.20 -2.98
N VAL A 225 -15.07 15.19 -1.66
CA VAL A 225 -16.05 15.71 -0.67
C VAL A 225 -15.62 17.03 -0.01
N GLY A 226 -14.52 17.63 -0.50
CA GLY A 226 -13.87 18.78 0.10
C GLY A 226 -12.58 18.43 0.83
N MET A 227 -11.96 19.45 1.46
CA MET A 227 -10.79 19.26 2.33
C MET A 227 -11.24 18.77 3.70
N LEU A 228 -10.42 17.94 4.34
CA LEU A 228 -10.66 17.51 5.73
C LEU A 228 -10.45 18.69 6.69
N ASP A 229 -11.23 18.76 7.79
CA ASP A 229 -10.88 19.70 8.87
C ASP A 229 -9.55 19.25 9.49
N TRP A 230 -8.59 20.16 9.61
CA TRP A 230 -7.29 19.86 10.20
C TRP A 230 -7.43 19.34 11.64
N ARG A 231 -8.53 19.64 12.35
CA ARG A 231 -8.83 19.09 13.68
C ARG A 231 -9.04 17.58 13.66
N ASP A 232 -9.57 17.02 12.57
CA ASP A 232 -9.70 15.57 12.42
C ASP A 232 -8.32 14.93 12.19
N ALA A 233 -7.47 15.55 11.36
CA ALA A 233 -6.08 15.12 11.18
C ALA A 233 -5.27 15.24 12.49
N PHE A 234 -5.49 16.30 13.26
CA PHE A 234 -4.90 16.51 14.59
C PHE A 234 -5.31 15.40 15.56
N ARG A 235 -6.61 15.05 15.59
CA ARG A 235 -7.12 13.96 16.44
C ARG A 235 -6.49 12.62 16.07
N VAL A 236 -6.32 12.32 14.79
CA VAL A 236 -5.57 11.12 14.35
C VAL A 236 -4.12 11.19 14.85
N CYS A 237 -3.45 12.33 14.65
CA CYS A 237 -2.06 12.53 15.04
C CYS A 237 -1.83 12.25 16.54
N ILE A 238 -2.62 12.86 17.43
CA ILE A 238 -2.44 12.69 18.88
C ILE A 238 -2.79 11.27 19.36
N HIS A 239 -3.84 10.67 18.82
CA HIS A 239 -4.20 9.28 19.13
C HIS A 239 -3.08 8.30 18.76
N ILE A 240 -2.51 8.45 17.57
CA ILE A 240 -1.45 7.55 17.11
C ILE A 240 -0.11 7.88 17.77
N ALA A 241 0.17 9.14 18.10
CA ALA A 241 1.33 9.49 18.93
C ALA A 241 1.28 8.81 20.32
N ARG A 242 0.10 8.75 20.96
CA ARG A 242 -0.09 7.99 22.21
C ARG A 242 0.12 6.49 22.02
N ALA A 243 -0.38 5.91 20.92
CA ALA A 243 -0.12 4.51 20.57
C ALA A 243 1.38 4.22 20.37
N LEU A 244 2.11 5.13 19.71
CA LEU A 244 3.56 5.01 19.54
C LEU A 244 4.30 5.13 20.89
N ASN A 245 3.84 5.97 21.81
CA ASN A 245 4.41 6.06 23.15
C ASN A 245 4.25 4.75 23.93
N GLU A 246 3.05 4.17 23.93
CA GLU A 246 2.80 2.86 24.55
C GLU A 246 3.70 1.76 23.96
N ALA A 247 3.83 1.72 22.62
CA ALA A 247 4.71 0.78 21.94
C ALA A 247 6.18 0.96 22.34
N PHE A 248 6.63 2.21 22.41
CA PHE A 248 7.99 2.58 22.81
C PHE A 248 8.31 2.16 24.25
N GLU A 249 7.38 2.32 25.19
CA GLU A 249 7.51 1.85 26.58
C GLU A 249 7.67 0.32 26.67
N HIS A 250 7.06 -0.39 25.71
CA HIS A 250 7.21 -1.84 25.55
C HIS A 250 8.41 -2.25 24.67
N LYS A 251 9.29 -1.29 24.31
CA LYS A 251 10.47 -1.50 23.44
C LYS A 251 10.11 -2.05 22.06
N ILE A 252 8.96 -1.65 21.54
CA ILE A 252 8.45 -2.01 20.22
C ILE A 252 8.57 -0.80 19.30
N ILE A 253 9.11 -1.05 18.12
CA ILE A 253 9.12 -0.11 16.99
C ILE A 253 8.18 -0.71 15.96
N HIS A 254 7.23 0.09 15.46
CA HIS A 254 6.18 -0.39 14.58
C HIS A 254 6.67 -0.73 13.19
N ARG A 255 7.50 0.13 12.59
CA ARG A 255 8.14 -0.03 11.26
C ARG A 255 7.18 -0.08 10.06
N ASN A 256 5.89 0.16 10.26
CA ASN A 256 4.87 0.06 9.20
C ASN A 256 3.69 1.00 9.45
N ILE A 257 3.97 2.24 9.85
CA ILE A 257 2.94 3.27 10.00
C ILE A 257 2.54 3.77 8.62
N THR A 258 1.27 3.60 8.27
CA THR A 258 0.71 3.90 6.95
C THR A 258 -0.76 4.31 7.10
N PRO A 259 -1.35 5.01 6.11
CA PRO A 259 -2.78 5.30 6.11
C PRO A 259 -3.69 4.06 6.24
N GLU A 260 -3.30 2.93 5.66
CA GLU A 260 -4.07 1.68 5.68
C GLU A 260 -4.12 1.05 7.08
N ASN A 261 -3.07 1.24 7.87
CA ASN A 261 -2.92 0.63 9.18
C ASN A 261 -3.52 1.47 10.32
N ILE A 262 -4.13 2.61 10.01
CA ILE A 262 -4.80 3.46 11.00
C ILE A 262 -6.30 3.48 10.71
N LEU A 263 -7.09 2.94 11.63
CA LEU A 263 -8.54 2.92 11.54
C LEU A 263 -9.15 3.97 12.46
N VAL A 264 -10.15 4.70 11.97
CA VAL A 264 -10.92 5.69 12.71
C VAL A 264 -12.32 5.14 12.95
N ARG A 265 -12.65 4.89 14.22
CA ARG A 265 -13.95 4.35 14.63
C ARG A 265 -15.07 5.33 14.26
N ALA A 266 -16.16 4.82 13.68
CA ALA A 266 -17.26 5.65 13.22
C ALA A 266 -17.97 6.40 14.36
N GLU A 267 -18.19 5.71 15.48
CA GLU A 267 -18.99 6.16 16.62
C GLU A 267 -18.44 7.41 17.31
N ASP A 268 -17.15 7.44 17.63
CA ASP A 268 -16.52 8.50 18.43
C ASP A 268 -15.23 9.07 17.82
N LYS A 269 -14.89 8.62 16.61
CA LYS A 269 -13.73 9.09 15.85
C LYS A 269 -12.38 8.84 16.53
N VAL A 270 -12.31 7.86 17.43
CA VAL A 270 -11.03 7.39 17.99
C VAL A 270 -10.24 6.66 16.92
N ALA A 271 -8.99 7.09 16.74
CA ALA A 271 -8.05 6.45 15.82
C ALA A 271 -7.30 5.32 16.56
N LYS A 272 -7.13 4.18 15.88
CA LYS A 272 -6.49 2.98 16.37
C LYS A 272 -5.43 2.49 15.38
N LEU A 273 -4.26 2.18 15.90
CA LEU A 273 -3.13 1.64 15.16
C LEU A 273 -3.20 0.11 15.08
N GLY A 274 -3.24 -0.44 13.87
CA GLY A 274 -3.18 -1.87 13.57
C GLY A 274 -1.80 -2.32 13.08
N ASP A 275 -1.66 -3.62 12.77
CA ASP A 275 -0.48 -4.19 12.12
C ASP A 275 0.87 -3.97 12.82
N MET A 276 0.83 -3.82 14.14
CA MET A 276 2.03 -3.78 14.97
C MET A 276 2.88 -5.03 14.76
N MET A 277 4.20 -4.83 14.67
CA MET A 277 5.20 -5.90 14.57
C MET A 277 5.09 -6.79 13.33
N LEU A 278 4.25 -6.46 12.33
CA LEU A 278 4.14 -7.26 11.11
C LEU A 278 5.51 -7.37 10.39
N ALA A 279 6.20 -6.25 10.20
CA ALA A 279 7.52 -6.23 9.55
C ALA A 279 8.52 -7.14 10.27
N LYS A 280 8.60 -7.04 11.60
CA LYS A 280 9.50 -7.86 12.42
C LYS A 280 9.08 -9.32 12.53
N ALA A 281 7.78 -9.61 12.47
CA ALA A 281 7.28 -10.98 12.43
C ALA A 281 7.57 -11.67 11.10
N LEU A 282 7.78 -10.88 10.04
CA LEU A 282 8.14 -11.34 8.70
C LEU A 282 9.67 -11.32 8.46
N GLU A 283 10.47 -10.68 9.33
CA GLU A 283 11.95 -10.72 9.26
C GLU A 283 12.48 -12.17 9.29
N GLY A 284 13.34 -12.47 8.34
CA GLY A 284 13.93 -13.78 8.07
C GLY A 284 12.95 -14.82 7.55
N THR A 285 11.81 -14.42 6.96
CA THR A 285 10.83 -15.32 6.32
C THR A 285 10.89 -15.24 4.80
N LYS A 286 10.33 -16.21 4.06
CA LYS A 286 10.16 -16.10 2.61
C LYS A 286 9.33 -14.89 2.20
N VAL A 287 8.43 -14.42 3.06
CA VAL A 287 7.68 -13.16 2.84
C VAL A 287 8.62 -11.96 2.78
N GLU A 288 9.68 -11.96 3.59
CA GLU A 288 10.78 -11.00 3.45
C GLU A 288 11.67 -11.34 2.25
N GLN A 289 11.98 -12.60 1.93
CA GLN A 289 12.87 -12.92 0.80
C GLN A 289 12.25 -12.72 -0.60
N ILE A 290 10.91 -12.72 -0.70
CA ILE A 290 10.18 -12.21 -1.88
C ILE A 290 10.52 -10.73 -2.09
N THR A 291 10.91 -10.02 -1.02
CA THR A 291 11.58 -8.73 -1.10
C THR A 291 13.10 -8.96 -1.27
N GLN A 292 13.60 -8.89 -2.51
CA GLN A 292 15.02 -9.07 -2.76
C GLN A 292 15.86 -8.04 -1.98
N PRO A 293 17.11 -8.36 -1.57
CA PRO A 293 18.01 -7.37 -1.00
C PRO A 293 18.20 -6.18 -1.96
N GLY A 294 17.72 -5.00 -1.56
CA GLY A 294 17.75 -3.78 -2.39
C GLY A 294 16.42 -3.40 -3.04
N GLN A 295 15.36 -4.19 -2.88
CA GLN A 295 14.03 -3.87 -3.36
C GLN A 295 13.22 -3.14 -2.28
N LEU A 296 12.80 -1.91 -2.56
CA LEU A 296 11.92 -1.14 -1.68
C LEU A 296 10.49 -1.60 -1.89
N ILE A 297 9.91 -2.25 -0.89
CA ILE A 297 8.53 -2.76 -0.90
C ILE A 297 7.76 -2.13 0.27
N GLY A 298 6.49 -1.80 0.01
CA GLY A 298 5.60 -1.12 0.95
C GLY A 298 5.16 0.25 0.42
N PRO A 299 4.44 1.03 1.23
CA PRO A 299 3.96 2.35 0.83
C PRO A 299 5.10 3.37 0.93
N ILE A 300 5.98 3.31 -0.08
CA ILE A 300 7.21 4.09 -0.21
C ILE A 300 7.02 5.59 0.05
N PRO A 301 5.92 6.25 -0.36
CA PRO A 301 5.72 7.67 -0.07
C PRO A 301 5.69 8.04 1.43
N PHE A 302 5.46 7.06 2.32
CA PHE A 302 5.41 7.26 3.78
C PHE A 302 6.68 6.74 4.48
N MET A 303 7.66 6.24 3.71
CA MET A 303 8.89 5.66 4.24
C MET A 303 9.86 6.77 4.71
N PRO A 304 10.50 6.60 5.88
CA PRO A 304 11.51 7.54 6.35
C PRO A 304 12.81 7.46 5.50
N PRO A 305 13.51 8.60 5.30
CA PRO A 305 14.71 8.67 4.47
C PRO A 305 15.79 7.64 4.81
N GLU A 306 16.05 7.41 6.09
CA GLU A 306 17.07 6.48 6.57
C GLU A 306 16.81 5.02 6.16
N ARG A 307 15.55 4.62 5.94
CA ARG A 307 15.22 3.27 5.47
C ARG A 307 15.51 3.08 3.99
N THR A 308 15.44 4.15 3.22
CA THR A 308 15.77 4.07 1.79
C THR A 308 17.25 3.78 1.55
N LEU A 309 18.12 4.00 2.55
CA LEU A 309 19.56 3.74 2.50
C LEU A 309 19.92 2.28 2.84
N GLY A 310 18.93 1.42 3.09
CA GLY A 310 19.17 0.03 3.48
C GLY A 310 19.62 -0.13 4.94
N SER A 311 19.51 0.92 5.76
CA SER A 311 19.82 0.82 7.19
C SER A 311 18.78 -0.06 7.89
N SER A 312 19.23 -1.17 8.47
CA SER A 312 18.42 -2.00 9.38
C SER A 312 18.24 -1.35 10.75
N ASP A 313 19.07 -0.36 11.08
CA ASP A 313 19.06 0.36 12.35
C ASP A 313 18.08 1.54 12.27
N VAL A 314 16.79 1.20 12.33
CA VAL A 314 15.70 2.17 12.50
C VAL A 314 15.15 2.10 13.92
N ASP A 315 15.05 3.27 14.55
CA ASP A 315 14.49 3.46 15.90
C ASP A 315 13.08 4.11 15.84
N CYS A 316 12.54 4.52 16.99
CA CYS A 316 11.20 5.12 17.08
C CYS A 316 11.02 6.40 16.25
N ARG A 317 12.10 7.09 15.88
CA ARG A 317 12.06 8.33 15.07
C ARG A 317 11.65 8.06 13.63
N ALA A 318 11.78 6.82 13.17
CA ALA A 318 11.24 6.35 11.90
C ALA A 318 9.70 6.30 11.93
N ASP A 319 9.11 5.78 13.01
CA ASP A 319 7.66 5.74 13.17
C ASP A 319 7.06 7.15 13.29
N ILE A 320 7.79 8.06 13.95
CA ILE A 320 7.42 9.49 14.03
C ILE A 320 7.37 10.12 12.63
N TYR A 321 8.36 9.86 11.79
CA TYR A 321 8.34 10.35 10.40
C TYR A 321 7.16 9.78 9.62
N SER A 322 6.94 8.47 9.67
CA SER A 322 5.85 7.84 8.93
C SER A 322 4.46 8.30 9.40
N LEU A 323 4.29 8.58 10.70
CA LEU A 323 3.10 9.26 11.20
C LEU A 323 2.99 10.68 10.63
N GLY A 324 4.10 11.42 10.57
CA GLY A 324 4.14 12.77 9.98
C GLY A 324 3.71 12.77 8.51
N ALA A 325 4.21 11.80 7.73
CA ALA A 325 3.83 11.61 6.35
C ALA A 325 2.35 11.24 6.18
N THR A 326 1.83 10.41 7.08
CA THR A 326 0.40 10.04 7.08
C THR A 326 -0.50 11.24 7.40
N VAL A 327 -0.13 12.03 8.41
CA VAL A 327 -0.87 13.23 8.80
C VAL A 327 -0.77 14.32 7.73
N TYR A 328 0.38 14.48 7.09
CA TYR A 328 0.54 15.36 5.93
C TYR A 328 -0.43 14.99 4.81
N ALA A 329 -0.56 13.70 4.50
CA ALA A 329 -1.49 13.25 3.49
C ALA A 329 -2.96 13.49 3.86
N LEU A 330 -3.31 13.33 5.14
CA LEU A 330 -4.64 13.72 5.65
C LEU A 330 -4.92 15.22 5.50
N LEU A 331 -3.90 16.07 5.62
CA LEU A 331 -4.04 17.53 5.51
C LEU A 331 -4.11 18.01 4.06
N THR A 332 -3.44 17.32 3.14
CA THR A 332 -3.20 17.84 1.77
C THR A 332 -3.84 16.99 0.67
N GLY A 333 -4.34 15.80 1.01
CA GLY A 333 -4.82 14.81 0.05
C GLY A 333 -3.72 14.08 -0.72
N ARG A 334 -2.44 14.35 -0.44
CA ARG A 334 -1.29 13.79 -1.17
C ARG A 334 -0.13 13.49 -0.21
N PRO A 335 0.75 12.52 -0.50
CA PRO A 335 1.91 12.27 0.35
C PRO A 335 2.90 13.47 0.34
N PRO A 336 3.86 13.52 1.28
CA PRO A 336 4.87 14.60 1.34
C PRO A 336 5.70 14.76 0.07
N VAL A 337 5.93 13.65 -0.63
CA VAL A 337 6.72 13.57 -1.87
C VAL A 337 6.10 12.56 -2.82
N GLU A 338 6.17 12.87 -4.11
CA GLU A 338 5.70 12.03 -5.21
C GLU A 338 6.78 11.95 -6.30
N GLY A 339 6.93 10.81 -6.95
CA GLY A 339 7.90 10.59 -8.02
C GLY A 339 7.27 9.81 -9.17
N GLY A 340 7.71 10.08 -10.41
CA GLY A 340 7.22 9.37 -11.59
C GLY A 340 7.74 7.94 -11.71
N ASN A 341 8.78 7.59 -10.96
CA ASN A 341 9.34 6.25 -10.85
C ASN A 341 10.01 6.05 -9.47
N LEU A 342 10.34 4.80 -9.14
CA LEU A 342 10.89 4.44 -7.84
C LEU A 342 12.24 5.14 -7.53
N PRO A 343 13.25 5.15 -8.43
CA PRO A 343 14.49 5.89 -8.18
C PRO A 343 14.28 7.39 -7.89
N GLU A 344 13.41 8.04 -8.66
CA GLU A 344 13.07 9.45 -8.46
C GLU A 344 12.38 9.66 -7.11
N LEU A 345 11.38 8.84 -6.77
CA LEU A 345 10.68 8.92 -5.49
C LEU A 345 11.66 8.77 -4.31
N VAL A 346 12.59 7.82 -4.39
CA VAL A 346 13.61 7.61 -3.36
C VAL A 346 14.52 8.82 -3.18
N MET A 347 14.97 9.41 -4.29
CA MET A 347 15.76 10.64 -4.26
C MET A 347 14.98 11.77 -3.57
N LYS A 348 13.71 11.97 -3.93
CA LYS A 348 12.85 13.00 -3.33
C LYS A 348 12.58 12.75 -1.85
N ILE A 349 12.36 11.50 -1.45
CA ILE A 349 12.23 11.14 -0.02
C ILE A 349 13.46 11.62 0.76
N ARG A 350 14.67 11.44 0.22
CA ARG A 350 15.92 11.83 0.87
C ARG A 350 16.15 13.33 0.89
N ASP A 351 15.92 13.98 -0.25
CA ASP A 351 16.50 15.31 -0.51
C ASP A 351 15.45 16.43 -0.64
N GLU A 352 14.20 16.13 -0.98
CA GLU A 352 13.16 17.14 -1.24
C GLU A 352 12.39 17.47 0.04
N GLU A 353 12.46 18.72 0.48
CA GLU A 353 11.62 19.22 1.58
C GLU A 353 10.14 19.26 1.17
N PRO A 354 9.23 18.79 2.03
CA PRO A 354 7.80 18.80 1.70
C PRO A 354 7.29 20.23 1.58
N GLN A 355 6.33 20.43 0.67
CA GLN A 355 5.59 21.69 0.58
C GLN A 355 4.85 21.97 1.88
N ARG A 356 4.50 23.23 2.15
CA ARG A 356 3.80 23.54 3.41
C ARG A 356 2.34 23.09 3.30
N PRO A 357 1.78 22.35 4.27
CA PRO A 357 0.35 22.01 4.27
C PRO A 357 -0.57 23.23 4.05
N LYS A 358 -0.21 24.40 4.59
CA LYS A 358 -0.97 25.64 4.40
C LYS A 358 -0.98 26.18 2.97
N ASP A 359 -0.06 25.76 2.11
CA ASP A 359 -0.09 26.09 0.68
C ASP A 359 -1.30 25.40 -0.01
N PHE A 360 -1.83 24.33 0.58
CA PHE A 360 -3.05 23.64 0.13
C PHE A 360 -4.30 24.07 0.90
N GLN A 361 -4.18 24.31 2.21
CA GLN A 361 -5.30 24.66 3.08
C GLN A 361 -4.90 25.70 4.13
N LEU A 362 -5.23 26.97 3.87
CA LEU A 362 -4.90 28.11 4.74
C LEU A 362 -5.47 28.01 6.17
N SER A 363 -6.53 27.22 6.39
CA SER A 363 -7.18 27.07 7.69
C SER A 363 -6.41 26.22 8.69
N ILE A 364 -5.32 25.57 8.28
CA ILE A 364 -4.47 24.77 9.17
C ILE A 364 -3.77 25.70 10.19
N ASP A 365 -3.78 25.28 11.45
CA ASP A 365 -3.11 26.00 12.53
C ASP A 365 -1.59 25.99 12.38
N ASP A 366 -0.94 27.13 12.63
CA ASP A 366 0.51 27.28 12.44
C ASP A 366 1.32 26.38 13.38
N MET A 367 0.85 26.14 14.61
CA MET A 367 1.56 25.27 15.52
C MET A 367 1.46 23.81 15.06
N PHE A 368 0.29 23.39 14.59
CA PHE A 368 0.11 22.02 14.09
C PHE A 368 0.90 21.78 12.80
N GLU A 369 0.92 22.73 11.86
CA GLU A 369 1.78 22.67 10.68
C GLU A 369 3.25 22.49 11.08
N GLY A 370 3.74 23.28 12.05
CA GLY A 370 5.11 23.19 12.55
C GLY A 370 5.45 21.81 13.13
N VAL A 371 4.52 21.18 13.86
CA VAL A 371 4.69 19.82 14.39
C VAL A 371 4.82 18.81 13.24
N VAL A 372 3.93 18.85 12.25
CA VAL A 372 3.93 17.93 11.11
C VAL A 372 5.23 18.05 10.30
N LEU A 373 5.66 19.28 10.00
CA LEU A 373 6.92 19.52 9.28
C LEU A 373 8.13 19.06 10.07
N ARG A 374 8.14 19.23 11.41
CA ARG A 374 9.22 18.71 12.26
C ARG A 374 9.28 17.18 12.28
N MET A 375 8.13 16.50 12.27
CA MET A 375 8.09 15.04 12.15
C MET A 375 8.68 14.56 10.82
N LEU A 376 8.51 15.36 9.75
CA LEU A 376 9.01 15.10 8.41
C LEU A 376 10.47 15.52 8.16
N ALA A 377 11.18 16.01 9.18
CA ALA A 377 12.59 16.40 9.03
C ALA A 377 13.42 15.22 8.49
N LYS A 378 14.29 15.48 7.51
CA LYS A 378 15.03 14.41 6.82
C LYS A 378 15.97 13.66 7.74
N ARG A 379 16.65 14.41 8.62
CA ARG A 379 17.59 13.87 9.60
C ARG A 379 16.83 13.46 10.89
N PRO A 380 16.99 12.21 11.38
CA PRO A 380 16.32 11.76 12.60
C PRO A 380 16.59 12.64 13.83
N GLU A 381 17.77 13.22 13.95
CA GLU A 381 18.15 14.14 15.04
C GLU A 381 17.37 15.45 15.06
N ASP A 382 16.78 15.86 13.93
CA ASP A 382 16.00 17.10 13.83
C ASP A 382 14.50 16.87 14.17
N ARG A 383 14.09 15.60 14.35
CA ARG A 383 12.72 15.19 14.73
C ARG A 383 12.51 15.24 16.25
N TYR A 384 11.32 14.84 16.69
CA TYR A 384 11.09 14.47 18.10
C TYR A 384 11.90 13.21 18.43
N GLN A 385 12.59 13.21 19.57
CA GLN A 385 13.52 12.12 19.91
C GLN A 385 12.82 10.96 20.62
N ALA A 386 11.68 11.21 21.25
CA ALA A 386 10.78 10.18 21.75
C ALA A 386 9.31 10.48 21.40
N PRO A 387 8.43 9.47 21.28
CA PRO A 387 6.99 9.70 21.09
C PRO A 387 6.35 10.52 22.22
N SER A 388 6.87 10.42 23.44
CA SER A 388 6.43 11.24 24.59
C SER A 388 6.64 12.74 24.37
N ASP A 389 7.72 13.15 23.69
CA ASP A 389 7.99 14.54 23.33
C ASP A 389 6.92 15.06 22.36
N LEU A 390 6.55 14.23 21.38
CA LEU A 390 5.50 14.54 20.41
C LEU A 390 4.12 14.64 21.08
N VAL A 391 3.77 13.69 21.95
CA VAL A 391 2.51 13.73 22.72
C VAL A 391 2.42 15.00 23.56
N THR A 392 3.49 15.35 24.27
CA THR A 392 3.54 16.56 25.11
C THR A 392 3.28 17.83 24.28
N GLU A 393 3.89 17.92 23.11
CA GLU A 393 3.71 19.07 22.22
C GLU A 393 2.30 19.14 21.62
N LEU A 394 1.73 18.00 21.22
CA LEU A 394 0.35 17.94 20.73
C LEU A 394 -0.64 18.30 21.83
N GLU A 395 -0.46 17.83 23.06
CA GLU A 395 -1.32 18.20 24.21
C GLU A 395 -1.25 19.70 24.54
N ARG A 396 -0.06 20.30 24.41
CA ARG A 396 0.12 21.75 24.54
C ARG A 396 -0.71 22.51 23.50
N ILE A 397 -0.68 22.07 22.23
CA ILE A 397 -1.46 22.68 21.15
C ILE A 397 -2.95 22.48 21.39
N ALA A 398 -3.39 21.28 21.75
CA ALA A 398 -4.79 20.98 22.02
C ALA A 398 -5.35 21.89 23.12
N LYS A 399 -4.60 22.08 24.21
CA LYS A 399 -4.99 22.98 25.30
C LYS A 399 -5.09 24.44 24.84
N PHE A 400 -4.15 24.90 24.01
CA PHE A 400 -4.17 26.27 23.50
C PHE A 400 -5.33 26.51 22.52
N GLN A 401 -5.64 25.53 21.69
CA GLN A 401 -6.68 25.58 20.65
C GLN A 401 -8.06 25.12 21.14
N ASN A 402 -8.18 24.73 22.43
CA ASN A 402 -9.39 24.13 23.02
C ASN A 402 -9.93 22.92 22.23
N LEU A 403 -9.03 22.01 21.82
CA LEU A 403 -9.38 20.79 21.12
C LEU A 403 -9.61 19.64 22.12
N ALA A 404 -10.55 18.76 21.79
CA ALA A 404 -10.66 17.47 22.45
C ALA A 404 -9.51 16.55 21.99
N THR A 405 -8.88 15.85 22.94
CA THR A 405 -7.76 14.94 22.69
C THR A 405 -8.10 13.50 22.99
#